data_AF-G4TU73-F1
#
_entry.id   AF-G4TU73-F1
#
_cell.length_a   1.000
_cell.length_b   1.000
_cell.length_c   1.000
_cell.angle_alpha   90.00
_cell.angle_beta   90.00
_cell.angle_gamma   90.00
#
_symmetry.space_group_name_H-M   'P 1'
#
loop_
_entity.id
_entity.type
_entity.pdbx_description
1 polymer ?
#
loop_
_entity_poly.entity_id
_entity_poly.type
_entity_poly.pdbx_seq_one_letter_code
_entity_poly.pdbx_strand_id
1 'polypeptide(L)'
;MPGLLSLVSSSLLVVQALLAAHGTHAQSGSLDAANPIVPFVDYPGMAAASAQAVGKPLAHGQRVPKCKSIKKRIEWRKLTYGQKKDYMQSLKCLQKKPDFGISPQYPNLYDAFVWVHTTNWTDYHLNAWFMPWHRWFVWIHSEAMEKVCGYHGPVPYWNYTADYKNLLESPIFSSDPNIGFGSHGRTAVNVSGLVGYKVDNGAFANMKLNIPVNHYLTRNFSAWKTLDPTRQYGIALGESFSPAAVTRALSADKFSDLEAIIEGFDNPLHFGIHNSPHFFSMGDWTGPGWMNNTQWFPQIAVAPNDPIFWIHHAYVDQVFWSWQQKPGKQWLFNGNFPWFDPTDNSAKATDILPFYGLGPNPPVNLTLKTENWPMCYTY
;
A
#
# COMPACT_ATOMS: atom_id res chain seq x y z
N MET A 1 11.66 2.48 -38.71
CA MET A 1 10.66 3.37 -38.10
C MET A 1 10.68 3.19 -36.59
N PRO A 2 11.52 3.91 -35.84
CA PRO A 2 11.50 3.93 -34.38
C PRO A 2 10.68 5.16 -33.94
N GLY A 3 9.45 4.97 -33.46
CA GLY A 3 8.62 6.12 -33.12
C GLY A 3 7.29 5.87 -32.41
N LEU A 4 6.83 4.62 -32.25
CA LEU A 4 5.51 4.36 -31.64
C LEU A 4 5.54 3.73 -30.24
N LEU A 5 6.66 3.21 -29.75
CA LEU A 5 6.70 2.47 -28.47
C LEU A 5 6.99 3.35 -27.23
N SER A 6 7.62 4.52 -27.41
CA SER A 6 7.92 5.45 -26.30
C SER A 6 6.70 6.25 -25.84
N LEU A 7 5.67 6.35 -26.69
CA LEU A 7 4.46 7.11 -26.38
C LEU A 7 3.50 6.31 -25.50
N VAL A 8 3.44 4.97 -25.60
CA VAL A 8 2.37 4.17 -24.95
C VAL A 8 2.54 4.03 -23.43
N SER A 9 3.79 3.91 -22.91
CA SER A 9 4.04 3.80 -21.47
C SER A 9 3.90 5.13 -20.75
N SER A 10 4.46 6.20 -21.33
CA SER A 10 4.31 7.57 -20.83
C SER A 10 2.86 8.03 -20.93
N SER A 11 2.13 7.69 -22.00
CA SER A 11 0.72 8.07 -22.13
C SER A 11 -0.22 7.29 -21.23
N LEU A 12 0.07 6.07 -20.79
CA LEU A 12 -0.80 5.38 -19.81
C LEU A 12 -0.76 6.08 -18.43
N LEU A 13 0.42 6.43 -17.95
CA LEU A 13 0.63 7.18 -16.69
C LEU A 13 0.15 8.64 -16.80
N VAL A 14 0.37 9.29 -17.95
CA VAL A 14 -0.05 10.69 -18.18
C VAL A 14 -1.56 10.81 -18.43
N VAL A 15 -2.21 9.84 -19.11
CA VAL A 15 -3.67 9.80 -19.29
C VAL A 15 -4.39 9.48 -17.98
N GLN A 16 -3.80 8.66 -17.10
CA GLN A 16 -4.30 8.43 -15.74
C GLN A 16 -4.31 9.73 -14.90
N ALA A 17 -3.34 10.62 -15.12
CA ALA A 17 -3.20 11.86 -14.36
C ALA A 17 -4.07 13.03 -14.89
N LEU A 18 -4.34 13.09 -16.20
CA LEU A 18 -5.08 14.18 -16.83
C LEU A 18 -6.61 14.15 -16.58
N LEU A 19 -7.16 13.05 -16.08
CA LEU A 19 -8.60 12.88 -15.84
C LEU A 19 -9.02 13.09 -14.37
N ALA A 20 -8.09 13.43 -13.48
CA ALA A 20 -8.38 13.74 -12.09
C ALA A 20 -9.01 15.14 -11.96
N ALA A 21 -10.32 15.22 -12.21
CA ALA A 21 -11.11 16.39 -11.87
C ALA A 21 -10.98 16.65 -10.36
N HIS A 22 -10.56 17.87 -10.01
CA HIS A 22 -10.41 18.31 -8.63
C HIS A 22 -11.79 18.34 -7.94
N GLY A 23 -12.14 17.25 -7.27
CA GLY A 23 -13.24 17.20 -6.33
C GLY A 23 -12.83 17.89 -5.04
N THR A 24 -13.25 19.14 -4.85
CA THR A 24 -13.20 19.79 -3.53
C THR A 24 -14.26 19.15 -2.64
N HIS A 25 -13.89 18.06 -1.97
CA HIS A 25 -14.67 17.53 -0.87
C HIS A 25 -13.85 17.59 0.41
N ALA A 26 -14.06 18.69 1.13
CA ALA A 26 -13.83 18.73 2.56
C ALA A 26 -14.75 17.68 3.22
N GLN A 27 -14.28 16.43 3.32
CA GLN A 27 -14.88 15.49 4.24
C GLN A 27 -14.48 15.92 5.65
N SER A 28 -15.49 16.22 6.46
CA SER A 28 -15.40 16.54 7.88
C SER A 28 -14.29 15.74 8.57
N GLY A 29 -13.28 16.43 9.10
CA GLY A 29 -12.11 15.79 9.70
C GLY A 29 -12.52 14.82 10.81
N SER A 30 -12.19 13.53 10.62
CA SER A 30 -12.59 12.41 11.50
C SER A 30 -11.83 12.36 12.84
N LEU A 31 -11.26 13.48 13.29
CA LEU A 31 -10.71 13.62 14.64
C LEU A 31 -11.80 13.90 15.68
N ASP A 32 -13.06 14.02 15.26
CA ASP A 32 -14.19 14.17 16.17
C ASP A 32 -14.43 12.87 16.96
N ALA A 33 -14.09 12.90 18.25
CA ALA A 33 -14.34 11.81 19.18
C ALA A 33 -15.85 11.59 19.46
N ALA A 34 -16.73 12.48 19.01
CA ALA A 34 -18.18 12.38 19.23
C ALA A 34 -18.84 11.26 18.40
N ASN A 35 -18.22 10.78 17.32
CA ASN A 35 -18.77 9.71 16.49
C ASN A 35 -17.71 8.70 16.01
N PRO A 36 -17.15 7.87 16.91
CA PRO A 36 -16.09 6.93 16.58
C PRO A 36 -16.63 5.76 15.73
N ILE A 37 -16.16 5.64 14.50
CA ILE A 37 -16.52 4.53 13.59
C ILE A 37 -15.68 3.29 13.92
N VAL A 38 -14.38 3.45 14.18
CA VAL A 38 -13.45 2.33 14.41
C VAL A 38 -13.23 2.12 15.92
N PRO A 39 -13.84 1.09 16.53
CA PRO A 39 -13.94 1.00 17.99
C PRO A 39 -12.61 0.72 18.71
N PHE A 40 -11.60 0.23 17.99
CA PHE A 40 -10.28 -0.07 18.58
C PHE A 40 -9.32 1.13 18.59
N VAL A 41 -9.74 2.27 18.05
CA VAL A 41 -8.93 3.48 17.93
C VAL A 41 -9.13 4.40 19.14
N ASP A 42 -8.03 4.91 19.71
CA ASP A 42 -8.04 5.95 20.74
C ASP A 42 -8.15 7.34 20.10
N TYR A 43 -9.38 7.73 19.73
CA TYR A 43 -9.66 9.03 19.09
C TYR A 43 -9.16 10.23 19.92
N PRO A 44 -9.41 10.33 21.24
CA PRO A 44 -8.89 11.43 22.05
C PRO A 44 -7.36 11.49 22.06
N GLY A 45 -6.69 10.35 22.20
CA GLY A 45 -5.24 10.28 22.14
C GLY A 45 -4.72 10.74 20.77
N MET A 46 -5.35 10.31 19.68
CA MET A 46 -4.96 10.64 18.31
C MET A 46 -5.21 12.10 17.97
N ALA A 47 -6.27 12.71 18.50
CA ALA A 47 -6.50 14.13 18.43
C ALA A 47 -5.38 14.92 19.14
N ALA A 48 -4.99 14.51 20.35
CA ALA A 48 -3.88 15.13 21.07
C ALA A 48 -2.54 14.96 20.33
N ALA A 49 -2.24 13.76 19.83
CA ALA A 49 -1.02 13.48 19.06
C ALA A 49 -0.96 14.30 17.77
N SER A 50 -2.09 14.42 17.06
CA SER A 50 -2.22 15.24 15.85
C SER A 50 -1.98 16.71 16.14
N ALA A 51 -2.59 17.25 17.20
CA ALA A 51 -2.38 18.64 17.61
C ALA A 51 -0.91 18.92 17.94
N GLN A 52 -0.26 18.04 18.72
CA GLN A 52 1.17 18.14 19.02
C GLN A 52 2.04 18.07 17.76
N ALA A 53 1.73 17.16 16.83
CA ALA A 53 2.49 16.99 15.60
C ALA A 53 2.48 18.25 14.72
N VAL A 54 1.43 19.07 14.76
CA VAL A 54 1.37 20.33 13.99
C VAL A 54 1.62 21.59 14.84
N GLY A 55 2.15 21.43 16.06
CA GLY A 55 2.48 22.56 16.93
C GLY A 55 1.27 23.31 17.51
N LYS A 56 0.08 22.70 17.50
CA LYS A 56 -1.12 23.26 18.15
C LYS A 56 -1.11 22.96 19.66
N PRO A 57 -1.59 23.89 20.50
CA PRO A 57 -1.69 23.67 21.94
C PRO A 57 -2.68 22.52 22.23
N LEU A 58 -2.37 21.72 23.25
CA LEU A 58 -3.28 20.71 23.77
C LEU A 58 -4.35 21.36 24.66
N ALA A 59 -5.57 20.83 24.65
CA ALA A 59 -6.60 21.27 25.58
C ALA A 59 -6.16 20.98 27.04
N HIS A 60 -6.69 21.74 27.98
CA HIS A 60 -6.32 21.60 29.40
C HIS A 60 -6.55 20.15 29.88
N GLY A 61 -5.52 19.54 30.46
CA GLY A 61 -5.56 18.15 30.95
C GLY A 61 -5.32 17.07 29.89
N GLN A 62 -5.33 17.39 28.59
CA GLN A 62 -4.97 16.43 27.55
C GLN A 62 -3.46 16.18 27.51
N ARG A 63 -3.09 14.92 27.26
CA ARG A 63 -1.70 14.49 27.07
C ARG A 63 -1.63 13.51 25.90
N VAL A 64 -0.55 13.58 25.13
CA VAL A 64 -0.26 12.57 24.10
C VAL A 64 0.14 11.28 24.79
N PRO A 65 -0.53 10.15 24.50
CA PRO A 65 -0.14 8.86 25.05
C PRO A 65 1.28 8.47 24.62
N LYS A 66 1.95 7.63 25.40
CA LYS A 66 3.28 7.11 25.08
C LYS A 66 3.17 5.68 24.57
N CYS A 67 4.12 5.28 23.72
CA CYS A 67 4.28 3.88 23.34
C CYS A 67 4.55 3.02 24.58
N LYS A 68 3.74 1.97 24.76
CA LYS A 68 3.97 0.97 25.82
C LYS A 68 5.17 0.09 25.49
N SER A 69 5.34 -0.23 24.21
CA SER A 69 6.47 -0.96 23.65
C SER A 69 6.62 -0.58 22.18
N ILE A 70 7.82 -0.78 21.63
CA ILE A 70 8.08 -0.64 20.19
C ILE A 70 8.06 -2.03 19.57
N LYS A 71 7.08 -2.28 18.70
CA LYS A 71 6.95 -3.55 17.96
C LYS A 71 7.96 -3.59 16.83
N LYS A 72 8.53 -4.76 16.55
CA LYS A 72 9.44 -4.93 15.40
C LYS A 72 8.72 -5.63 14.26
N ARG A 73 8.68 -5.00 13.09
CA ARG A 73 8.24 -5.65 11.84
C ARG A 73 9.37 -6.55 11.33
N ILE A 74 9.06 -7.74 10.86
CA ILE A 74 10.08 -8.78 10.59
C ILE A 74 10.02 -9.26 9.15
N GLU A 75 11.17 -9.45 8.51
CA GLU A 75 11.21 -9.98 7.16
C GLU A 75 10.58 -11.39 7.10
N TRP A 76 9.74 -11.64 6.09
CA TRP A 76 8.95 -12.87 5.93
C TRP A 76 9.73 -14.18 6.14
N ARG A 77 10.95 -14.29 5.58
CA ARG A 77 11.76 -15.51 5.66
C ARG A 77 12.31 -15.76 7.06
N LYS A 78 12.38 -14.73 7.91
CA LYS A 78 12.81 -14.83 9.31
C LYS A 78 11.69 -15.26 10.25
N LEU A 79 10.44 -15.28 9.81
CA LEU A 79 9.34 -15.80 10.61
C LEU A 79 9.36 -17.32 10.70
N THR A 80 9.05 -17.83 11.90
CA THR A 80 8.76 -19.25 12.10
C THR A 80 7.49 -19.67 11.36
N TYR A 81 7.33 -20.97 11.11
CA TYR A 81 6.11 -21.50 10.49
C TYR A 81 4.84 -21.09 11.26
N GLY A 82 4.87 -21.17 12.60
CA GLY A 82 3.75 -20.76 13.46
C GLY A 82 3.38 -19.29 13.27
N GLN A 83 4.37 -18.39 13.32
CA GLN A 83 4.14 -16.95 13.11
C GLN A 83 3.57 -16.64 11.73
N LYS A 84 4.03 -17.33 10.68
CA LYS A 84 3.48 -17.21 9.33
C LYS A 84 2.02 -17.65 9.29
N LYS A 85 1.72 -18.80 9.90
CA LYS A 85 0.36 -19.35 9.97
C LYS A 85 -0.59 -18.41 10.71
N ASP A 86 -0.17 -17.86 11.85
CA ASP A 86 -0.97 -16.93 12.63
C ASP A 86 -1.27 -15.64 11.85
N TYR A 87 -0.29 -15.14 11.08
CA TYR A 87 -0.47 -14.00 10.18
C TYR A 87 -1.55 -14.29 9.12
N MET A 88 -1.47 -15.45 8.45
CA MET A 88 -2.47 -15.87 7.46
C MET A 88 -3.87 -16.03 8.05
N GLN A 89 -3.96 -16.57 9.28
CA GLN A 89 -5.24 -16.74 9.97
C GLN A 89 -5.87 -15.38 10.33
N SER A 90 -5.07 -14.39 10.70
CA SER A 90 -5.57 -13.06 11.02
C SER A 90 -6.10 -12.31 9.78
N LEU A 91 -5.40 -12.40 8.65
CA LEU A 91 -5.90 -11.89 7.36
C LEU A 91 -7.25 -12.50 6.99
N LYS A 92 -7.39 -13.82 7.11
CA LYS A 92 -8.68 -14.52 6.89
C LYS A 92 -9.75 -14.15 7.91
N CYS A 93 -9.36 -13.80 9.14
CA CYS A 93 -10.29 -13.34 10.15
C CYS A 93 -10.90 -11.98 9.75
N LEU A 94 -10.11 -11.04 9.24
CA LEU A 94 -10.63 -9.75 8.76
C LEU A 94 -11.66 -9.91 7.63
N GLN A 95 -11.51 -10.92 6.76
CA GLN A 95 -12.50 -11.24 5.72
C GLN A 95 -13.84 -11.74 6.27
N LYS A 96 -13.89 -12.16 7.54
CA LYS A 96 -15.10 -12.67 8.21
C LYS A 96 -15.70 -11.70 9.20
N LYS A 97 -14.91 -10.74 9.69
CA LYS A 97 -15.38 -9.76 10.67
C LYS A 97 -16.26 -8.73 9.98
N PRO A 98 -17.35 -8.28 10.61
CA PRO A 98 -18.21 -7.28 10.03
C PRO A 98 -17.43 -5.97 9.84
N ASP A 99 -17.73 -5.26 8.75
CA ASP A 99 -17.33 -3.87 8.60
C ASP A 99 -17.97 -3.01 9.72
N PHE A 100 -17.26 -1.95 10.13
CA PHE A 100 -17.75 -0.97 11.10
C PHE A 100 -18.63 0.12 10.47
N GLY A 101 -19.11 -0.08 9.23
CA GLY A 101 -19.85 0.92 8.47
C GLY A 101 -18.95 1.91 7.72
N ILE A 102 -17.73 1.48 7.38
CA ILE A 102 -16.77 2.26 6.58
C ILE A 102 -17.12 2.15 5.10
N SER A 103 -17.46 0.94 4.65
CA SER A 103 -17.96 0.68 3.32
C SER A 103 -19.47 0.84 3.27
N PRO A 104 -20.02 1.55 2.26
CA PRO A 104 -21.46 1.65 2.07
C PRO A 104 -22.10 0.35 1.59
N GLN A 105 -21.33 -0.56 0.98
CA GLN A 105 -21.86 -1.70 0.22
C GLN A 105 -21.29 -3.05 0.66
N TYR A 106 -20.11 -3.09 1.28
CA TYR A 106 -19.42 -4.35 1.56
C TYR A 106 -19.48 -4.71 3.05
N PRO A 107 -19.86 -5.96 3.39
CA PRO A 107 -20.22 -6.30 4.76
C PRO A 107 -19.05 -6.67 5.66
N ASN A 108 -17.84 -6.87 5.12
CA ASN A 108 -16.70 -7.35 5.91
C ASN A 108 -15.57 -6.32 6.02
N LEU A 109 -14.80 -6.45 7.09
CA LEU A 109 -13.77 -5.50 7.46
C LEU A 109 -12.60 -5.50 6.47
N TYR A 110 -12.27 -6.63 5.84
CA TYR A 110 -11.23 -6.66 4.81
C TYR A 110 -11.63 -5.82 3.58
N ASP A 111 -12.86 -5.96 3.12
CA ASP A 111 -13.39 -5.15 2.01
C ASP A 111 -13.48 -3.66 2.37
N ALA A 112 -13.67 -3.31 3.64
CA ALA A 112 -13.60 -1.91 4.06
C ALA A 112 -12.21 -1.29 3.84
N PHE A 113 -11.13 -2.04 4.06
CA PHE A 113 -9.78 -1.58 3.70
C PHE A 113 -9.63 -1.42 2.19
N VAL A 114 -10.08 -2.41 1.41
CA VAL A 114 -10.05 -2.32 -0.07
C VAL A 114 -10.86 -1.12 -0.56
N TRP A 115 -12.04 -0.89 0.03
CA TRP A 115 -12.93 0.22 -0.28
C TRP A 115 -12.27 1.58 -0.05
N VAL A 116 -11.62 1.75 1.10
CA VAL A 116 -10.89 2.99 1.44
C VAL A 116 -9.76 3.23 0.43
N HIS A 117 -8.97 2.21 0.10
CA HIS A 117 -7.88 2.32 -0.86
C HIS A 117 -8.35 2.62 -2.30
N THR A 118 -9.60 2.31 -2.63
CA THR A 118 -10.13 2.65 -3.94
C THR A 118 -10.92 3.96 -3.97
N THR A 119 -11.20 4.56 -2.82
CA THR A 119 -11.96 5.82 -2.74
C THR A 119 -11.02 6.98 -2.99
N ASN A 120 -11.27 7.74 -4.07
CA ASN A 120 -10.42 8.86 -4.51
C ASN A 120 -8.94 8.49 -4.55
N TRP A 121 -8.61 7.42 -5.27
CA TRP A 121 -7.27 6.84 -5.35
C TRP A 121 -6.13 7.86 -5.56
N THR A 122 -6.38 8.89 -6.37
CA THR A 122 -5.40 9.96 -6.69
C THR A 122 -5.09 10.91 -5.54
N ASP A 123 -5.85 10.88 -4.45
CA ASP A 123 -5.60 11.76 -3.30
C ASP A 123 -4.28 11.42 -2.61
N TYR A 124 -3.82 10.18 -2.69
CA TYR A 124 -2.60 9.68 -2.03
C TYR A 124 -1.72 8.81 -2.94
N HIS A 125 -1.96 8.84 -4.25
CA HIS A 125 -1.09 8.22 -5.24
C HIS A 125 -0.60 9.25 -6.22
N LEU A 126 0.58 9.01 -6.79
CA LEU A 126 1.17 9.91 -7.76
C LEU A 126 1.36 11.33 -7.17
N ASN A 127 1.65 11.38 -5.87
CA ASN A 127 1.82 12.61 -5.10
C ASN A 127 2.55 12.34 -3.77
N ALA A 128 2.98 13.44 -3.13
CA ALA A 128 3.79 13.41 -1.92
C ALA A 128 3.16 12.68 -0.72
N TRP A 129 1.83 12.54 -0.65
CA TRP A 129 1.19 11.80 0.44
C TRP A 129 1.35 10.29 0.34
N PHE A 130 1.83 9.74 -0.78
CA PHE A 130 1.95 8.30 -1.01
C PHE A 130 2.59 7.54 0.16
N MET A 131 3.82 7.88 0.53
CA MET A 131 4.54 7.21 1.61
C MET A 131 3.86 7.35 2.98
N PRO A 132 3.56 8.57 3.48
CA PRO A 132 2.96 8.73 4.80
C PRO A 132 1.54 8.13 4.88
N TRP A 133 0.77 8.13 3.79
CA TRP A 133 -0.56 7.53 3.74
C TRP A 133 -0.48 6.00 3.82
N HIS A 134 0.34 5.36 2.97
CA HIS A 134 0.46 3.89 2.96
C HIS A 134 1.07 3.35 4.25
N ARG A 135 2.03 4.07 4.84
CA ARG A 135 2.56 3.77 6.18
C ARG A 135 1.44 3.62 7.21
N TRP A 136 0.57 4.62 7.28
CA TRP A 136 -0.53 4.65 8.23
C TRP A 136 -1.59 3.60 7.90
N PHE A 137 -1.86 3.37 6.62
CA PHE A 137 -2.78 2.35 6.13
C PHE A 137 -2.35 0.92 6.53
N VAL A 138 -1.06 0.59 6.36
CA VAL A 138 -0.50 -0.70 6.83
C VAL A 138 -0.53 -0.78 8.36
N TRP A 139 -0.25 0.33 9.06
CA TRP A 139 -0.33 0.36 10.52
C TRP A 139 -1.75 0.08 11.03
N ILE A 140 -2.77 0.80 10.57
CA ILE A 140 -4.14 0.61 11.05
C ILE A 140 -4.71 -0.75 10.66
N HIS A 141 -4.28 -1.33 9.53
CA HIS A 141 -4.56 -2.73 9.19
C HIS A 141 -3.95 -3.68 10.22
N SER A 142 -2.69 -3.47 10.64
CA SER A 142 -2.07 -4.30 11.67
C SER A 142 -2.71 -4.15 13.05
N GLU A 143 -3.21 -2.95 13.40
CA GLU A 143 -3.98 -2.75 14.61
C GLU A 143 -5.34 -3.46 14.53
N ALA A 144 -6.01 -3.47 13.37
CA ALA A 144 -7.23 -4.26 13.17
C ALA A 144 -6.96 -5.77 13.37
N MET A 145 -5.86 -6.28 12.82
CA MET A 145 -5.43 -7.66 13.03
C MET A 145 -5.24 -7.99 14.52
N GLU A 146 -4.59 -7.11 15.28
CA GLU A 146 -4.35 -7.33 16.72
C GLU A 146 -5.64 -7.20 17.52
N LYS A 147 -6.39 -6.10 17.34
CA LYS A 147 -7.51 -5.72 18.21
C LYS A 147 -8.80 -6.45 17.88
N VAL A 148 -9.02 -6.81 16.61
CA VAL A 148 -10.25 -7.48 16.15
C VAL A 148 -10.05 -8.99 16.01
N CYS A 149 -8.85 -9.41 15.62
CA CYS A 149 -8.54 -10.80 15.30
C CYS A 149 -7.56 -11.46 16.27
N GLY A 150 -7.09 -10.77 17.31
CA GLY A 150 -6.23 -11.36 18.35
C GLY A 150 -4.83 -11.72 17.86
N TYR A 151 -4.35 -11.08 16.80
CA TYR A 151 -3.01 -11.33 16.28
C TYR A 151 -1.94 -10.70 17.19
N HIS A 152 -1.02 -11.53 17.69
CA HIS A 152 0.08 -11.09 18.54
C HIS A 152 1.47 -11.35 17.91
N GLY A 153 1.50 -11.84 16.68
CA GLY A 153 2.73 -12.07 15.94
C GLY A 153 3.36 -10.78 15.42
N PRO A 154 4.62 -10.85 14.96
CA PRO A 154 5.27 -9.73 14.29
C PRO A 154 4.66 -9.48 12.90
N VAL A 155 4.28 -8.23 12.62
CA VAL A 155 3.83 -7.82 11.26
C VAL A 155 4.99 -8.01 10.27
N PRO A 156 4.83 -8.82 9.22
CA PRO A 156 5.91 -9.10 8.31
C PRO A 156 6.08 -8.02 7.22
N TYR A 157 7.24 -8.02 6.59
CA TYR A 157 7.48 -7.36 5.29
C TYR A 157 8.16 -8.31 4.30
N TRP A 158 7.97 -8.07 3.00
CA TRP A 158 8.51 -8.91 1.93
C TRP A 158 9.70 -8.20 1.31
N ASN A 159 10.91 -8.63 1.67
CA ASN A 159 12.11 -8.16 1.01
C ASN A 159 12.28 -8.88 -0.34
N TYR A 160 11.62 -8.37 -1.38
CA TYR A 160 11.72 -8.88 -2.75
C TYR A 160 13.05 -8.56 -3.44
N THR A 161 13.84 -7.62 -2.89
CA THR A 161 15.21 -7.38 -3.36
C THR A 161 16.11 -8.61 -3.22
N ALA A 162 15.83 -9.50 -2.28
CA ALA A 162 16.54 -10.78 -2.16
C ALA A 162 16.16 -11.78 -3.28
N ASP A 163 15.00 -11.62 -3.93
CA ASP A 163 14.54 -12.48 -5.04
C ASP A 163 14.68 -11.79 -6.40
N TYR A 164 15.36 -10.64 -6.50
CA TYR A 164 15.25 -9.78 -7.68
C TYR A 164 15.58 -10.45 -9.01
N LYS A 165 16.48 -11.43 -9.02
CA LYS A 165 16.78 -12.22 -10.23
C LYS A 165 15.74 -13.30 -10.56
N ASN A 166 15.04 -13.80 -9.54
CA ASN A 166 14.13 -14.96 -9.63
C ASN A 166 12.89 -14.73 -8.75
N LEU A 167 12.13 -13.67 -9.02
CA LEU A 167 11.02 -13.24 -8.14
C LEU A 167 9.95 -14.33 -7.95
N LEU A 168 9.73 -15.17 -8.97
CA LEU A 168 8.78 -16.30 -8.91
C LEU A 168 9.17 -17.39 -7.92
N GLU A 169 10.46 -17.52 -7.59
CA GLU A 169 10.97 -18.46 -6.59
C GLU A 169 10.88 -17.91 -5.16
N SER A 170 10.34 -16.70 -5.00
CA SER A 170 10.13 -16.11 -3.70
C SER A 170 9.27 -17.02 -2.82
N PRO A 171 9.66 -17.24 -1.54
CA PRO A 171 8.88 -18.10 -0.63
C PRO A 171 7.50 -17.53 -0.30
N ILE A 172 7.20 -16.29 -0.71
CA ILE A 172 5.85 -15.73 -0.60
C ILE A 172 4.85 -16.49 -1.50
N PHE A 173 5.29 -16.96 -2.67
CA PHE A 173 4.48 -17.69 -3.66
C PHE A 173 4.41 -19.20 -3.40
N SER A 174 4.76 -19.64 -2.19
CA SER A 174 4.63 -21.03 -1.76
C SER A 174 3.19 -21.54 -1.92
N SER A 175 3.03 -22.80 -2.27
CA SER A 175 1.74 -23.50 -2.33
C SER A 175 1.29 -24.08 -0.98
N ASP A 176 2.09 -23.92 0.09
CA ASP A 176 1.73 -24.42 1.42
C ASP A 176 0.39 -23.82 1.88
N PRO A 177 -0.60 -24.66 2.27
CA PRO A 177 -1.96 -24.23 2.56
C PRO A 177 -2.13 -23.41 3.84
N ASN A 178 -1.10 -23.29 4.67
CA ASN A 178 -1.13 -22.54 5.92
C ASN A 178 -0.27 -21.27 5.87
N ILE A 179 0.82 -21.28 5.09
CA ILE A 179 1.80 -20.18 5.10
C ILE A 179 2.09 -19.59 3.73
N GLY A 180 1.70 -20.21 2.63
CA GLY A 180 1.93 -19.64 1.30
C GLY A 180 0.85 -18.63 0.91
N PHE A 181 1.20 -17.54 0.22
CA PHE A 181 0.20 -16.63 -0.37
C PHE A 181 -0.41 -17.19 -1.66
N GLY A 182 -0.05 -18.43 -2.02
CA GLY A 182 -0.45 -19.08 -3.26
C GLY A 182 0.43 -18.65 -4.43
N SER A 183 0.46 -19.48 -5.46
CA SER A 183 1.18 -19.20 -6.69
C SER A 183 0.41 -18.25 -7.62
N HIS A 184 0.77 -18.20 -8.89
CA HIS A 184 0.10 -17.41 -9.92
C HIS A 184 -1.21 -17.98 -10.45
N GLY A 185 -1.62 -19.17 -9.98
CA GLY A 185 -2.79 -19.85 -10.51
C GLY A 185 -2.55 -20.51 -11.87
N ARG A 186 -3.28 -21.58 -12.16
CA ARG A 186 -3.20 -22.28 -13.46
C ARG A 186 -4.49 -22.20 -14.28
N THR A 187 -5.60 -21.90 -13.61
CA THR A 187 -6.91 -21.82 -14.24
C THR A 187 -7.20 -20.38 -14.66
N ALA A 188 -7.25 -20.15 -15.97
CA ALA A 188 -7.74 -18.88 -16.51
C ALA A 188 -9.22 -18.69 -16.14
N VAL A 189 -9.57 -17.48 -15.71
CA VAL A 189 -10.93 -17.06 -15.36
C VAL A 189 -11.20 -15.70 -16.00
N ASN A 190 -12.46 -15.48 -16.37
CA ASN A 190 -12.91 -14.20 -16.89
C ASN A 190 -13.48 -13.37 -15.74
N VAL A 191 -12.91 -12.20 -15.52
CA VAL A 191 -13.38 -11.18 -14.56
C VAL A 191 -13.79 -9.96 -15.37
N SER A 192 -15.09 -9.75 -15.58
CA SER A 192 -15.63 -8.59 -16.29
C SER A 192 -15.03 -8.36 -17.70
N GLY A 193 -14.80 -9.42 -18.46
CA GLY A 193 -14.22 -9.36 -19.81
C GLY A 193 -12.69 -9.52 -19.84
N LEU A 194 -12.04 -9.57 -18.68
CA LEU A 194 -10.58 -9.64 -18.55
C LEU A 194 -10.15 -11.03 -18.12
N VAL A 195 -9.03 -11.52 -18.67
CA VAL A 195 -8.48 -12.83 -18.30
C VAL A 195 -7.50 -12.68 -17.15
N GLY A 196 -7.83 -13.29 -16.02
CA GLY A 196 -6.92 -13.51 -14.89
C GLY A 196 -6.68 -15.00 -14.66
N TYR A 197 -5.72 -15.36 -13.83
CA TYR A 197 -5.49 -16.72 -13.38
C TYR A 197 -5.84 -16.83 -11.91
N LYS A 198 -6.76 -17.74 -11.62
CA LYS A 198 -7.28 -17.96 -10.27
C LYS A 198 -6.20 -18.51 -9.35
N VAL A 199 -5.98 -17.88 -8.20
CA VAL A 199 -5.16 -18.43 -7.13
C VAL A 199 -5.85 -19.66 -6.53
N ASP A 200 -5.30 -20.85 -6.80
CA ASP A 200 -5.92 -22.16 -6.53
C ASP A 200 -5.18 -22.99 -5.47
N ASN A 201 -4.12 -22.44 -4.88
CA ASN A 201 -3.29 -23.08 -3.85
C ASN A 201 -2.80 -22.06 -2.81
N GLY A 202 -2.05 -22.53 -1.81
CA GLY A 202 -1.62 -21.70 -0.68
C GLY A 202 -2.76 -21.41 0.30
N ALA A 203 -2.49 -20.56 1.29
CA ALA A 203 -3.45 -20.19 2.31
C ALA A 203 -4.69 -19.49 1.75
N PHE A 204 -4.57 -18.76 0.64
CA PHE A 204 -5.68 -18.03 0.01
C PHE A 204 -6.27 -18.76 -1.22
N ALA A 205 -6.05 -20.08 -1.32
CA ALA A 205 -6.66 -20.90 -2.36
C ALA A 205 -8.17 -20.64 -2.45
N ASN A 206 -8.65 -20.27 -3.63
CA ASN A 206 -10.06 -19.98 -3.90
C ASN A 206 -10.67 -18.86 -3.04
N MET A 207 -9.86 -17.91 -2.55
CA MET A 207 -10.35 -16.69 -1.90
C MET A 207 -11.32 -15.98 -2.85
N LYS A 208 -12.49 -15.61 -2.34
CA LYS A 208 -13.49 -14.82 -3.06
C LYS A 208 -13.34 -13.35 -2.68
N LEU A 209 -13.42 -12.49 -3.69
CA LEU A 209 -13.35 -11.04 -3.59
C LEU A 209 -14.73 -10.46 -3.92
N ASN A 210 -15.07 -9.33 -3.33
CA ASN A 210 -16.34 -8.64 -3.59
C ASN A 210 -16.18 -7.35 -4.41
N ILE A 211 -14.98 -6.77 -4.43
CA ILE A 211 -14.67 -5.52 -5.13
C ILE A 211 -13.79 -5.84 -6.35
N PRO A 212 -14.07 -5.31 -7.55
CA PRO A 212 -15.25 -4.51 -7.94
C PRO A 212 -16.54 -5.34 -8.08
N VAL A 213 -16.40 -6.64 -8.27
CA VAL A 213 -17.49 -7.60 -8.50
C VAL A 213 -17.16 -8.89 -7.77
N ASN A 214 -18.13 -9.78 -7.60
CA ASN A 214 -17.83 -11.09 -7.01
C ASN A 214 -16.99 -11.94 -7.98
N HIS A 215 -15.78 -12.30 -7.56
CA HIS A 215 -14.89 -13.19 -8.32
C HIS A 215 -13.88 -13.88 -7.39
N TYR A 216 -13.04 -14.77 -7.94
CA TYR A 216 -11.91 -15.34 -7.18
C TYR A 216 -10.71 -14.42 -7.25
N LEU A 217 -9.85 -14.43 -6.24
CA LEU A 217 -8.53 -13.78 -6.31
C LEU A 217 -7.80 -14.24 -7.56
N THR A 218 -7.46 -13.27 -8.41
CA THR A 218 -6.74 -13.49 -9.66
C THR A 218 -5.40 -12.80 -9.67
N ARG A 219 -4.44 -13.43 -10.34
CA ARG A 219 -3.16 -12.84 -10.73
C ARG A 219 -2.95 -13.10 -12.22
N ASN A 220 -2.07 -12.37 -12.90
CA ASN A 220 -1.77 -12.63 -14.31
C ASN A 220 -0.31 -12.33 -14.66
N PHE A 221 0.60 -13.11 -14.08
CA PHE A 221 2.06 -13.02 -14.29
C PHE A 221 2.47 -13.18 -15.76
N SER A 222 1.59 -13.71 -16.62
CA SER A 222 1.81 -13.86 -18.05
C SER A 222 1.43 -12.64 -18.89
N ALA A 223 0.53 -11.76 -18.43
CA ALA A 223 0.15 -10.56 -19.18
C ALA A 223 1.39 -9.72 -19.53
N TRP A 224 2.37 -9.70 -18.63
CA TRP A 224 3.62 -9.01 -18.86
C TRP A 224 4.47 -9.63 -19.97
N LYS A 225 4.41 -10.95 -20.20
CA LYS A 225 5.08 -11.58 -21.34
C LYS A 225 4.50 -11.13 -22.68
N THR A 226 3.22 -10.76 -22.70
CA THR A 226 2.52 -10.25 -23.88
C THR A 226 2.78 -8.75 -24.08
N LEU A 227 2.88 -7.98 -22.99
CA LEU A 227 3.12 -6.53 -23.01
C LEU A 227 4.61 -6.14 -23.09
N ASP A 228 5.52 -7.04 -22.72
CA ASP A 228 6.97 -6.86 -22.75
C ASP A 228 7.69 -8.07 -23.41
N PRO A 229 7.57 -8.22 -24.74
CA PRO A 229 8.19 -9.32 -25.47
C PRO A 229 9.73 -9.24 -25.46
N THR A 230 10.31 -8.07 -25.19
CA THR A 230 11.77 -7.85 -25.11
C THR A 230 12.34 -8.19 -23.74
N ARG A 231 11.48 -8.50 -22.74
CA ARG A 231 11.85 -8.80 -21.34
C ARG A 231 12.52 -7.63 -20.61
N GLN A 232 12.45 -6.43 -21.17
CA GLN A 232 12.99 -5.22 -20.56
C GLN A 232 12.38 -4.94 -19.19
N TYR A 233 11.15 -5.42 -19.01
CA TYR A 233 10.31 -5.27 -17.85
C TYR A 233 9.79 -6.64 -17.36
N GLY A 234 10.18 -7.82 -17.85
CA GLY A 234 9.50 -9.10 -17.51
C GLY A 234 10.35 -10.11 -16.74
N ILE A 235 11.67 -9.95 -16.86
CA ILE A 235 12.69 -10.65 -16.06
C ILE A 235 13.72 -9.62 -15.57
N ALA A 236 13.91 -8.52 -16.31
CA ALA A 236 14.67 -7.36 -15.86
C ALA A 236 13.88 -6.42 -14.90
N LEU A 237 12.59 -6.67 -14.61
CA LEU A 237 11.86 -5.95 -13.53
C LEU A 237 12.59 -6.01 -12.19
N GLY A 238 13.27 -7.12 -11.94
CA GLY A 238 14.18 -7.30 -10.80
C GLY A 238 15.10 -6.12 -10.58
N GLU A 239 15.61 -5.51 -11.65
CA GLU A 239 16.53 -4.39 -11.57
C GLU A 239 15.90 -3.14 -10.97
N SER A 240 14.58 -2.96 -11.11
CA SER A 240 13.82 -1.83 -10.54
C SER A 240 13.75 -1.86 -9.02
N PHE A 241 13.98 -3.03 -8.41
CA PHE A 241 14.01 -3.24 -6.96
C PHE A 241 15.25 -4.02 -6.49
N SER A 242 16.33 -3.99 -7.28
CA SER A 242 17.60 -4.62 -6.94
C SER A 242 18.26 -3.96 -5.73
N PRO A 243 19.29 -4.58 -5.12
CA PRO A 243 20.05 -3.93 -4.05
C PRO A 243 20.63 -2.58 -4.47
N ALA A 244 20.98 -2.43 -5.76
CA ALA A 244 21.44 -1.18 -6.33
C ALA A 244 20.31 -0.12 -6.39
N ALA A 245 19.10 -0.50 -6.80
CA ALA A 245 17.95 0.39 -6.80
C ALA A 245 17.57 0.86 -5.38
N VAL A 246 17.58 -0.04 -4.39
CA VAL A 246 17.35 0.33 -2.99
C VAL A 246 18.46 1.26 -2.49
N THR A 247 19.72 0.97 -2.78
CA THR A 247 20.86 1.84 -2.40
C THR A 247 20.71 3.24 -2.99
N ARG A 248 20.28 3.33 -4.25
CA ARG A 248 19.98 4.59 -4.92
C ARG A 248 18.87 5.35 -4.19
N ALA A 249 17.74 4.70 -3.88
CA ALA A 249 16.67 5.32 -3.09
C ALA A 249 17.17 5.85 -1.74
N LEU A 250 17.98 5.07 -1.02
CA LEU A 250 18.54 5.46 0.28
C LEU A 250 19.56 6.60 0.21
N SER A 251 20.08 6.92 -0.98
CA SER A 251 20.97 8.06 -1.23
C SER A 251 20.24 9.36 -1.57
N ALA A 252 18.92 9.32 -1.74
CA ALA A 252 18.12 10.50 -2.10
C ALA A 252 18.31 11.63 -1.09
N ASP A 253 18.52 12.85 -1.57
CA ASP A 253 18.71 13.99 -0.68
C ASP A 253 17.39 14.60 -0.21
N LYS A 254 16.42 14.68 -1.11
CA LYS A 254 15.08 15.21 -0.84
C LYS A 254 14.07 14.08 -0.71
N PHE A 255 12.95 14.35 -0.04
CA PHE A 255 11.84 13.42 0.01
C PHE A 255 11.23 13.19 -1.38
N SER A 256 11.05 14.24 -2.18
CA SER A 256 10.56 14.16 -3.56
C SER A 256 11.41 13.24 -4.44
N ASP A 257 12.73 13.26 -4.28
CA ASP A 257 13.63 12.38 -5.04
C ASP A 257 13.46 10.93 -4.60
N LEU A 258 13.32 10.69 -3.28
CA LEU A 258 13.04 9.35 -2.74
C LEU A 258 11.73 8.80 -3.28
N GLU A 259 10.66 9.59 -3.24
CA GLU A 259 9.34 9.24 -3.73
C GLU A 259 9.41 8.90 -5.23
N ALA A 260 10.01 9.77 -6.05
CA ALA A 260 10.15 9.53 -7.48
C ALA A 260 10.93 8.24 -7.80
N ILE A 261 11.98 7.91 -7.03
CA ILE A 261 12.74 6.65 -7.21
C ILE A 261 11.91 5.43 -6.82
N ILE A 262 11.19 5.49 -5.69
CA ILE A 262 10.41 4.34 -5.22
C ILE A 262 9.20 4.10 -6.12
N GLU A 263 8.48 5.15 -6.54
CA GLU A 263 7.35 5.04 -7.45
C GLU A 263 7.77 4.82 -8.92
N GLY A 264 9.01 5.14 -9.27
CA GLY A 264 9.56 4.98 -10.63
C GLY A 264 9.24 6.14 -11.58
N PHE A 265 8.93 7.33 -11.07
CA PHE A 265 8.62 8.52 -11.87
C PHE A 265 9.86 9.15 -12.52
N ASP A 266 11.04 8.84 -11.99
CA ASP A 266 12.31 9.41 -12.42
C ASP A 266 12.99 8.62 -13.55
N ASN A 267 12.44 7.46 -13.94
CA ASN A 267 13.02 6.61 -14.96
C ASN A 267 11.95 5.92 -15.82
N PRO A 268 11.82 6.28 -17.11
CA PRO A 268 10.81 5.69 -17.99
C PRO A 268 11.05 4.21 -18.32
N LEU A 269 12.20 3.66 -17.92
CA LEU A 269 12.56 2.25 -18.14
C LEU A 269 12.40 1.38 -16.88
N HIS A 270 12.06 1.94 -15.73
CA HIS A 270 11.90 1.19 -14.48
C HIS A 270 10.64 1.60 -13.74
N PHE A 271 9.85 0.64 -13.27
CA PHE A 271 8.64 0.90 -12.49
C PHE A 271 8.94 1.09 -10.99
N GLY A 272 10.17 1.47 -10.63
CA GLY A 272 10.56 1.71 -9.23
C GLY A 272 10.43 0.50 -8.31
N ILE A 273 10.66 0.74 -7.01
CA ILE A 273 10.60 -0.29 -5.97
C ILE A 273 9.15 -0.67 -5.64
N HIS A 274 8.21 0.28 -5.75
CA HIS A 274 6.79 0.12 -5.44
C HIS A 274 6.01 -0.48 -6.62
N ASN A 275 6.01 0.19 -7.77
CA ASN A 275 5.12 -0.20 -8.87
C ASN A 275 5.53 -1.53 -9.52
N SER A 276 6.83 -1.90 -9.51
CA SER A 276 7.31 -3.15 -10.10
C SER A 276 6.63 -4.44 -9.60
N PRO A 277 6.55 -4.73 -8.29
CA PRO A 277 5.78 -5.89 -7.82
C PRO A 277 4.30 -5.84 -8.21
N HIS A 278 3.65 -4.68 -8.09
CA HIS A 278 2.25 -4.51 -8.51
C HIS A 278 2.03 -4.93 -9.96
N PHE A 279 2.87 -4.44 -10.88
CA PHE A 279 2.82 -4.78 -12.31
C PHE A 279 3.25 -6.22 -12.62
N PHE A 280 4.09 -6.83 -11.78
CA PHE A 280 4.51 -8.21 -11.95
C PHE A 280 3.39 -9.22 -11.70
N SER A 281 2.66 -9.10 -10.57
CA SER A 281 1.62 -10.09 -10.24
C SER A 281 0.39 -9.94 -11.11
N MET A 282 0.04 -8.71 -11.54
CA MET A 282 -1.16 -8.48 -12.35
C MET A 282 -2.44 -8.99 -11.69
N GLY A 283 -3.54 -9.05 -12.44
CA GLY A 283 -4.87 -9.33 -11.90
C GLY A 283 -5.20 -8.33 -10.80
N ASP A 284 -5.83 -8.80 -9.72
CA ASP A 284 -6.29 -7.98 -8.61
C ASP A 284 -5.22 -7.07 -8.00
N TRP A 285 -3.93 -7.35 -8.19
CA TRP A 285 -2.84 -6.57 -7.60
C TRP A 285 -2.36 -5.36 -8.44
N THR A 286 -2.64 -5.27 -9.75
CA THR A 286 -2.04 -4.22 -10.63
C THR A 286 -2.72 -2.83 -10.55
N GLY A 287 -3.53 -2.55 -9.53
CA GLY A 287 -4.24 -1.26 -9.44
C GLY A 287 -5.25 -1.08 -10.59
N PRO A 288 -5.43 0.10 -11.19
CA PRO A 288 -6.47 0.31 -12.21
C PRO A 288 -6.11 -0.29 -13.57
N GLY A 289 -4.83 -0.48 -13.89
CA GLY A 289 -4.36 -0.78 -15.25
C GLY A 289 -4.89 -2.11 -15.83
N TRP A 290 -5.03 -3.15 -15.00
CA TRP A 290 -5.55 -4.44 -15.47
C TRP A 290 -7.06 -4.39 -15.75
N MET A 291 -7.75 -3.38 -15.24
CA MET A 291 -9.19 -3.14 -15.40
C MET A 291 -9.55 -2.26 -16.60
N ASN A 292 -8.56 -1.99 -17.47
CA ASN A 292 -8.76 -1.21 -18.68
C ASN A 292 -9.91 -1.78 -19.54
N ASN A 293 -10.69 -0.90 -20.17
CA ASN A 293 -11.92 -1.20 -20.92
C ASN A 293 -13.10 -1.74 -20.09
N THR A 294 -13.06 -1.61 -18.76
CA THR A 294 -14.23 -1.85 -17.90
C THR A 294 -14.79 -0.53 -17.38
N GLN A 295 -16.03 -0.54 -16.89
CA GLN A 295 -16.68 0.64 -16.27
C GLN A 295 -15.96 1.16 -15.01
N TRP A 296 -14.99 0.42 -14.50
CA TRP A 296 -14.27 0.72 -13.26
C TRP A 296 -12.92 1.41 -13.50
N PHE A 297 -12.48 1.50 -14.75
CA PHE A 297 -11.26 2.21 -15.12
C PHE A 297 -11.55 3.70 -15.36
N PRO A 298 -10.65 4.62 -14.96
CA PRO A 298 -9.41 4.40 -14.18
C PRO A 298 -9.62 4.49 -12.66
N GLN A 299 -10.86 4.61 -12.18
CA GLN A 299 -11.12 5.07 -10.82
C GLN A 299 -10.91 4.00 -9.73
N ILE A 300 -10.96 2.71 -10.07
CA ILE A 300 -10.84 1.65 -9.07
C ILE A 300 -9.42 1.07 -8.99
N ALA A 301 -8.84 1.09 -7.79
CA ALA A 301 -7.53 0.50 -7.50
C ALA A 301 -7.66 -0.52 -6.38
N VAL A 302 -7.90 -1.78 -6.77
CA VAL A 302 -8.25 -2.86 -5.85
C VAL A 302 -7.06 -3.67 -5.36
N ALA A 303 -5.83 -3.16 -5.48
CA ALA A 303 -4.62 -3.88 -5.12
C ALA A 303 -4.66 -4.55 -3.72
N PRO A 304 -5.27 -3.95 -2.68
CA PRO A 304 -5.41 -4.61 -1.38
C PRO A 304 -6.29 -5.86 -1.37
N ASN A 305 -7.01 -6.20 -2.45
CA ASN A 305 -7.68 -7.49 -2.61
C ASN A 305 -6.70 -8.66 -2.47
N ASP A 306 -5.47 -8.50 -3.00
CA ASP A 306 -4.41 -9.49 -2.86
C ASP A 306 -3.73 -9.32 -1.50
N PRO A 307 -3.74 -10.34 -0.61
CA PRO A 307 -3.09 -10.23 0.69
C PRO A 307 -1.58 -9.95 0.64
N ILE A 308 -0.91 -10.15 -0.50
CA ILE A 308 0.48 -9.74 -0.71
C ILE A 308 0.66 -8.21 -0.60
N PHE A 309 -0.38 -7.42 -0.87
CA PHE A 309 -0.36 -5.96 -0.74
C PHE A 309 0.21 -5.50 0.61
N TRP A 310 -0.27 -6.07 1.71
CA TRP A 310 0.08 -5.62 3.05
C TRP A 310 1.56 -5.79 3.38
N ILE A 311 2.12 -6.92 2.97
CA ILE A 311 3.51 -7.28 3.22
C ILE A 311 4.47 -6.61 2.22
N HIS A 312 3.99 -6.29 1.01
CA HIS A 312 4.69 -5.44 0.05
C HIS A 312 4.78 -3.98 0.54
N HIS A 313 3.65 -3.36 0.92
CA HIS A 313 3.64 -1.98 1.42
C HIS A 313 4.36 -1.86 2.78
N ALA A 314 4.39 -2.91 3.60
CA ALA A 314 5.27 -2.96 4.76
C ALA A 314 6.76 -2.90 4.39
N TYR A 315 7.17 -3.39 3.21
CA TYR A 315 8.55 -3.27 2.72
C TYR A 315 8.83 -1.92 2.07
N VAL A 316 7.88 -1.36 1.31
CA VAL A 316 7.95 0.04 0.83
C VAL A 316 8.16 0.99 2.02
N ASP A 317 7.37 0.82 3.08
CA ASP A 317 7.53 1.56 4.33
C ASP A 317 8.87 1.28 5.02
N GLN A 318 9.41 0.06 4.92
CA GLN A 318 10.74 -0.28 5.44
C GLN A 318 11.86 0.50 4.73
N VAL A 319 11.77 0.66 3.41
CA VAL A 319 12.72 1.47 2.63
C VAL A 319 12.60 2.94 3.02
N PHE A 320 11.38 3.47 3.13
CA PHE A 320 11.15 4.85 3.60
C PHE A 320 11.71 5.06 5.01
N TRP A 321 11.38 4.19 5.96
CA TRP A 321 11.91 4.23 7.33
C TRP A 321 13.45 4.20 7.34
N SER A 322 14.06 3.36 6.51
CA SER A 322 15.53 3.24 6.42
C SER A 322 16.20 4.51 5.92
N TRP A 323 15.56 5.21 4.97
CA TRP A 323 16.00 6.52 4.52
C TRP A 323 15.88 7.58 5.63
N GLN A 324 14.79 7.56 6.40
CA GLN A 324 14.58 8.48 7.52
C GLN A 324 15.61 8.30 8.65
N GLN A 325 16.21 7.12 8.79
CA GLN A 325 17.29 6.86 9.76
C GLN A 325 18.62 7.52 9.36
N LYS A 326 18.75 8.07 8.14
CA LYS A 326 19.95 8.82 7.74
C LYS A 326 19.96 10.20 8.44
N PRO A 327 21.15 10.77 8.73
CA PRO A 327 21.26 12.06 9.40
C PRO A 327 20.43 13.15 8.73
N GLY A 328 19.58 13.81 9.51
CA GLY A 328 18.75 14.93 9.05
C GLY A 328 17.50 14.54 8.24
N LYS A 329 17.23 13.26 7.97
CA LYS A 329 16.11 12.84 7.09
C LYS A 329 14.77 12.60 7.81
N GLN A 330 14.78 12.33 9.12
CA GLN A 330 13.61 11.89 9.91
C GLN A 330 12.31 12.71 9.68
N TRP A 331 12.42 14.03 9.55
CA TRP A 331 11.29 14.94 9.42
C TRP A 331 11.21 15.63 8.06
N LEU A 332 12.06 15.22 7.10
CA LEU A 332 12.01 15.80 5.75
C LEU A 332 10.76 15.32 5.05
N PHE A 333 9.95 16.27 4.63
CA PHE A 333 8.75 16.06 3.86
C PHE A 333 8.49 17.28 2.99
N ASN A 334 8.47 17.07 1.67
CA ASN A 334 8.17 18.07 0.66
C ASN A 334 7.90 17.34 -0.66
N GLY A 335 7.01 17.85 -1.51
CA GLY A 335 6.71 17.22 -2.79
C GLY A 335 5.44 17.76 -3.45
N ASN A 336 4.99 17.04 -4.47
CA ASN A 336 4.12 17.57 -5.50
C ASN A 336 2.72 16.94 -5.39
N PHE A 337 1.66 17.69 -5.74
CA PHE A 337 0.25 17.28 -5.73
C PHE A 337 -0.36 17.13 -7.12
N PRO A 338 0.42 17.35 -8.18
CA PRO A 338 0.68 16.23 -9.05
C PRO A 338 2.19 15.95 -9.20
N TRP A 339 2.60 14.67 -9.09
CA TRP A 339 3.99 14.25 -9.30
C TRP A 339 4.65 14.79 -10.59
N PHE A 340 3.85 14.97 -11.65
CA PHE A 340 4.35 15.36 -12.97
C PHE A 340 4.63 16.86 -13.10
N ASP A 341 4.24 17.69 -12.12
CA ASP A 341 4.65 19.10 -12.06
C ASP A 341 5.91 19.21 -11.18
N PRO A 342 7.12 19.23 -11.75
CA PRO A 342 8.37 19.31 -10.99
C PRO A 342 8.57 20.67 -10.30
N THR A 343 7.71 21.66 -10.59
CA THR A 343 7.75 22.99 -9.96
C THR A 343 6.83 23.10 -8.75
N ASP A 344 5.89 22.16 -8.61
CA ASP A 344 5.05 22.05 -7.44
C ASP A 344 5.88 21.57 -6.24
N ASN A 345 5.63 22.15 -5.08
CA ASN A 345 6.19 21.74 -3.79
C ASN A 345 5.20 22.11 -2.67
N SER A 346 3.90 22.03 -3.00
CA SER A 346 2.81 22.51 -2.17
C SER A 346 2.48 21.59 -0.99
N ALA A 347 2.97 20.35 -1.01
CA ALA A 347 2.77 19.39 0.07
C ALA A 347 3.39 19.87 1.38
N LYS A 348 2.63 19.82 2.48
CA LYS A 348 3.06 20.26 3.80
C LYS A 348 2.92 19.13 4.82
N ALA A 349 3.82 19.13 5.79
CA ALA A 349 3.73 18.22 6.93
C ALA A 349 2.44 18.45 7.78
N THR A 350 1.79 19.61 7.63
CA THR A 350 0.51 19.94 8.28
C THR A 350 -0.72 19.44 7.53
N ASP A 351 -0.55 18.93 6.31
CA ASP A 351 -1.66 18.43 5.49
C ASP A 351 -2.32 17.22 6.16
N ILE A 352 -3.62 17.08 5.96
CA ILE A 352 -4.44 16.03 6.57
C ILE A 352 -4.65 14.90 5.56
N LEU A 353 -4.24 13.70 5.94
CA LEU A 353 -4.35 12.50 5.11
C LEU A 353 -5.76 11.91 5.19
N PRO A 354 -6.47 11.71 4.06
CA PRO A 354 -7.85 11.21 4.09
C PRO A 354 -7.91 9.69 4.29
N PHE A 355 -8.72 9.22 5.25
CA PHE A 355 -8.91 7.78 5.54
C PHE A 355 -10.37 7.31 5.38
N TYR A 356 -11.29 8.17 4.91
CA TYR A 356 -12.64 7.78 4.50
C TYR A 356 -13.43 6.94 5.52
N GLY A 357 -13.31 7.28 6.80
CA GLY A 357 -13.98 6.57 7.90
C GLY A 357 -13.18 5.42 8.51
N LEU A 358 -12.05 5.03 7.92
CA LEU A 358 -11.08 4.08 8.50
C LEU A 358 -10.23 4.79 9.57
N GLY A 359 -10.90 5.28 10.62
CA GLY A 359 -10.28 6.01 11.72
C GLY A 359 -10.10 7.50 11.46
N PRO A 360 -9.41 8.18 12.40
CA PRO A 360 -9.12 9.61 12.30
C PRO A 360 -8.12 9.91 11.19
N ASN A 361 -8.36 10.99 10.44
CA ASN A 361 -7.46 11.53 9.42
C ASN A 361 -6.25 12.20 10.11
N PRO A 362 -5.04 11.62 10.03
CA PRO A 362 -3.88 12.20 10.70
C PRO A 362 -3.25 13.31 9.85
N PRO A 363 -2.57 14.30 10.47
CA PRO A 363 -1.65 15.14 9.73
C PRO A 363 -0.43 14.33 9.27
N VAL A 364 0.16 14.68 8.14
CA VAL A 364 1.39 14.03 7.63
C VAL A 364 2.47 13.95 8.70
N ASN A 365 2.71 15.02 9.47
CA ASN A 365 3.79 15.05 10.46
C ASN A 365 3.65 13.97 11.55
N LEU A 366 2.42 13.52 11.85
CA LEU A 366 2.18 12.45 12.81
C LEU A 366 2.64 11.09 12.28
N THR A 367 2.69 10.90 10.96
CA THR A 367 3.05 9.64 10.32
C THR A 367 4.55 9.53 9.99
N LEU A 368 5.31 10.61 10.14
CA LEU A 368 6.73 10.61 9.77
C LEU A 368 7.63 9.82 10.73
N LYS A 369 7.23 9.55 11.97
CA LYS A 369 8.06 8.78 12.92
C LYS A 369 7.33 7.59 13.52
N THR A 370 7.67 6.39 13.06
CA THR A 370 6.99 5.14 13.41
C THR A 370 7.13 4.76 14.87
N GLU A 371 8.19 5.21 15.55
CA GLU A 371 8.42 4.94 16.97
C GLU A 371 7.63 5.89 17.90
N ASN A 372 6.97 6.91 17.35
CA ASN A 372 6.05 7.75 18.10
C ASN A 372 4.67 7.06 18.22
N TRP A 373 3.94 7.42 19.28
CA TRP A 373 2.55 7.03 19.43
C TRP A 373 1.71 7.74 18.35
N PRO A 374 0.75 7.07 17.69
CA PRO A 374 0.20 5.75 18.02
C PRO A 374 0.87 4.55 17.33
N MET A 375 1.78 4.78 16.39
CA MET A 375 2.34 3.71 15.55
C MET A 375 3.20 2.72 16.34
N CYS A 376 4.13 3.22 17.14
CA CYS A 376 4.96 2.42 18.04
C CYS A 376 5.63 1.19 17.42
N TYR A 377 6.25 1.33 16.25
CA TYR A 377 6.99 0.24 15.60
C TYR A 377 8.30 0.65 14.92
N THR A 378 9.14 -0.35 14.65
CA THR A 378 10.42 -0.28 13.92
C THR A 378 10.60 -1.55 13.05
N TYR A 379 11.75 -1.68 12.37
CA TYR A 379 12.06 -2.75 11.40
C TYR A 379 13.28 -3.61 11.73
#